data_AF-A0A354V852-F1
#
_entry.id   AF-A0A354V852-F1
#
_cell.length_a   1.000
_cell.length_b   1.000
_cell.length_c   1.000
_cell.angle_alpha   90.00
_cell.angle_beta   90.00
_cell.angle_gamma   90.00
#
_symmetry.space_group_name_H-M   'P 1'
#
loop_
_entity.id
_entity.type
_entity.pdbx_description
1 polymer ?
#
loop_
_entity_poly.entity_id
_entity_poly.type
_entity_poly.pdbx_seq_one_letter_code
_entity_poly.pdbx_strand_id
1 'polypeptide(L)'
;MANQADQIQQAVSATIRTEIAELRTFLDRRIAELSMEVHATVDLMDFSENNLSGQLKGIREQIASVVATPMIATRNSGMELEAVVQATEAAANRIMEAAEAIGDWLREGKNDPAGMEVVTENVNAIFEACTFQDVTGQRIRRAIQHLQQVETMLTMIAPGEPPPAGRAQRAESAPDLLQDAVDSLFG
;
A
#
# COMPACT_ATOMS: atom_id res chain seq x y z
N MET A 1 -70.69 68.78 18.00
CA MET A 1 -70.20 67.43 18.31
C MET A 1 -69.59 66.72 17.10
N ALA A 2 -70.20 66.76 15.89
CA ALA A 2 -69.62 66.12 14.68
C ALA A 2 -68.18 66.59 14.32
N ASN A 3 -67.88 67.88 14.45
CA ASN A 3 -66.56 68.46 14.13
C ASN A 3 -65.42 67.98 15.06
N GLN A 4 -65.76 67.58 16.29
CA GLN A 4 -64.75 67.15 17.28
C GLN A 4 -64.39 65.67 17.10
N ALA A 5 -65.35 64.85 16.68
CA ALA A 5 -65.11 63.44 16.33
C ALA A 5 -64.22 63.30 15.08
N ASP A 6 -64.47 64.11 14.05
CA ASP A 6 -63.63 64.14 12.83
C ASP A 6 -62.20 64.61 13.12
N GLN A 7 -62.03 65.62 13.99
CA GLN A 7 -60.70 66.09 14.40
C GLN A 7 -59.91 65.02 15.17
N ILE A 8 -60.56 64.27 16.07
CA ILE A 8 -59.93 63.17 16.80
C ILE A 8 -59.56 62.05 15.83
N GLN A 9 -60.44 61.69 14.90
CA GLN A 9 -60.19 60.64 13.92
C GLN A 9 -59.05 61.00 12.95
N GLN A 10 -58.94 62.27 12.54
CA GLN A 10 -57.81 62.76 11.76
C GLN A 10 -56.50 62.74 12.56
N ALA A 11 -56.51 63.19 13.82
CA ALA A 11 -55.32 63.20 14.67
C ALA A 11 -54.80 61.77 14.90
N VAL A 12 -55.68 60.83 15.23
CA VAL A 12 -55.33 59.41 15.41
C VAL A 12 -54.80 58.80 14.11
N SER A 13 -55.45 59.07 12.98
CA SER A 13 -55.00 58.55 11.67
C SER A 13 -53.65 59.13 11.25
N ALA A 14 -53.36 60.38 11.62
CA ALA A 14 -52.07 61.01 11.38
C ALA A 14 -50.97 60.37 12.24
N THR A 15 -51.21 60.19 13.54
CA THR A 15 -50.25 59.53 14.45
C THR A 15 -49.96 58.10 14.01
N ILE A 16 -50.98 57.28 13.72
CA ILE A 16 -50.79 55.90 13.25
C ILE A 16 -49.96 55.87 11.95
N ARG A 17 -50.19 56.82 11.03
CA ARG A 17 -49.44 56.90 9.78
C ARG A 17 -47.96 57.21 10.02
N THR A 18 -47.67 58.09 10.98
CA THR A 18 -46.30 58.41 11.39
C THR A 18 -45.62 57.19 12.02
N GLU A 19 -46.26 56.55 13.00
CA GLU A 19 -45.72 55.35 13.67
C GLU A 19 -45.46 54.20 12.68
N ILE A 20 -46.36 53.97 11.71
CA ILE A 20 -46.17 52.97 10.66
C ILE A 20 -45.00 53.35 9.74
N ALA A 21 -44.80 54.63 9.43
CA ALA A 21 -43.68 55.08 8.61
C ALA A 21 -42.33 54.89 9.34
N GLU A 22 -42.29 55.17 10.64
CA GLU A 22 -41.12 54.93 11.48
C GLU A 22 -40.82 53.43 11.59
N LEU A 23 -41.83 52.59 11.82
CA LEU A 23 -41.68 51.13 11.84
C LEU A 23 -41.16 50.58 10.51
N ARG A 24 -41.68 51.07 9.37
CA ARG A 24 -41.17 50.67 8.04
C ARG A 24 -39.70 51.03 7.88
N THR A 25 -39.33 52.26 8.24
CA THR A 25 -37.94 52.74 8.15
C THR A 25 -37.02 51.91 9.04
N PHE A 26 -37.48 51.55 10.24
CA PHE A 26 -36.75 50.67 11.15
C PHE A 26 -36.59 49.25 10.57
N LEU A 27 -37.65 48.66 10.02
CA LEU A 27 -37.61 47.33 9.41
C LEU A 27 -36.70 47.30 8.19
N ASP A 28 -36.75 48.29 7.31
CA ASP A 28 -35.89 48.36 6.13
C ASP A 28 -34.41 48.43 6.54
N ARG A 29 -34.08 49.24 7.54
CA ARG A 29 -32.73 49.31 8.10
C ARG A 29 -32.31 47.96 8.69
N ARG A 30 -33.20 47.30 9.43
CA ARG A 30 -32.90 46.03 10.09
C ARG A 30 -32.73 44.88 9.08
N ILE A 31 -33.55 44.85 8.03
CA ILE A 31 -33.43 43.90 6.93
C ILE A 31 -32.10 44.10 6.19
N ALA A 32 -31.69 45.34 5.96
CA ALA A 32 -30.41 45.63 5.34
C ALA A 32 -29.22 45.17 6.20
N GLU A 33 -29.26 45.45 7.51
CA GLU A 33 -28.23 45.00 8.47
C GLU A 33 -28.14 43.47 8.52
N LEU A 34 -29.27 42.78 8.70
CA LEU A 34 -29.31 41.31 8.72
C LEU A 34 -28.86 40.70 7.40
N SER A 35 -29.23 41.29 6.25
CA SER A 35 -28.80 40.79 4.94
C SER A 35 -27.29 40.87 4.78
N MET A 36 -26.66 41.94 5.26
CA MET A 36 -25.20 42.06 5.26
C MET A 36 -24.53 41.04 6.20
N GLU A 37 -25.09 40.85 7.40
CA GLU A 37 -24.55 39.90 8.38
C GLU A 37 -24.67 38.45 7.90
N VAL A 38 -25.81 38.09 7.31
CA VAL A 38 -26.04 36.77 6.70
C VAL A 38 -25.09 36.55 5.53
N HIS A 39 -24.92 37.54 4.65
CA HIS A 39 -24.01 37.40 3.51
C HIS A 39 -22.57 37.19 3.94
N ALA A 40 -22.08 37.98 4.90
CA ALA A 40 -20.75 37.81 5.47
C ALA A 40 -20.57 36.43 6.12
N THR A 41 -21.62 35.90 6.76
CA THR A 41 -21.59 34.56 7.37
C THR A 41 -21.52 33.46 6.31
N VAL A 42 -22.28 33.60 5.21
CA VAL A 42 -22.25 32.67 4.07
C VAL A 42 -20.87 32.67 3.43
N ASP A 43 -20.27 33.83 3.19
CA ASP A 43 -18.93 33.93 2.58
C ASP A 43 -17.86 33.22 3.44
N LEU A 44 -17.94 33.34 4.77
CA LEU A 44 -17.05 32.64 5.69
C LEU A 44 -17.29 31.12 5.68
N MET A 45 -18.55 30.67 5.56
CA MET A 45 -18.88 29.26 5.42
C MET A 45 -18.32 28.68 4.11
N ASP A 46 -18.47 29.39 2.99
CA ASP A 46 -17.94 28.98 1.69
C ASP A 46 -16.42 28.86 1.72
N PHE A 47 -15.73 29.80 2.38
CA PHE A 47 -14.28 29.71 2.57
C PHE A 47 -13.88 28.47 3.38
N SER A 48 -14.60 28.20 4.47
CA SER A 48 -14.39 27.02 5.31
C SER A 48 -14.62 25.71 4.53
N GLU A 49 -15.69 25.63 3.75
CA GLU A 49 -16.02 24.45 2.93
C GLU A 49 -14.93 24.18 1.89
N ASN A 50 -14.50 25.22 1.18
CA ASN A 50 -13.42 25.10 0.19
C ASN A 50 -12.10 24.67 0.84
N ASN A 51 -11.77 25.21 2.01
CA ASN A 51 -10.60 24.79 2.78
C ASN A 51 -10.70 23.32 3.21
N LEU A 52 -11.85 22.89 3.73
CA LEU A 52 -12.08 21.51 4.16
C LEU A 52 -12.01 20.53 2.98
N SER A 53 -12.59 20.90 1.85
CA SER A 53 -12.51 20.14 0.60
C SER A 53 -11.06 19.99 0.11
N GLY A 54 -10.27 21.07 0.20
CA GLY A 54 -8.83 21.05 -0.10
C GLY A 54 -8.05 20.10 0.82
N GLN A 55 -8.32 20.16 2.13
CA GLN A 55 -7.69 19.26 3.11
C GLN A 55 -8.09 17.80 2.87
N LEU A 56 -9.37 17.53 2.62
CA LEU A 56 -9.85 16.18 2.33
C LEU A 56 -9.22 15.61 1.06
N LYS A 57 -9.03 16.45 0.03
CA LYS A 57 -8.31 16.06 -1.19
C LYS A 57 -6.86 15.70 -0.87
N GLY A 58 -6.17 16.52 -0.08
CA GLY A 58 -4.80 16.24 0.36
C GLY A 58 -4.69 14.95 1.17
N ILE A 59 -5.61 14.71 2.10
CA ILE A 59 -5.69 13.46 2.88
C ILE A 59 -5.93 12.27 1.94
N ARG A 60 -6.85 12.40 0.98
CA ARG A 60 -7.13 11.32 0.01
C ARG A 60 -5.91 10.99 -0.85
N GLU A 61 -5.14 11.99 -1.27
CA GLU A 61 -3.89 11.81 -2.02
C GLU A 61 -2.81 11.13 -1.15
N GLN A 62 -2.68 11.51 0.12
CA GLN A 62 -1.76 10.86 1.06
C GLN A 62 -2.17 9.40 1.32
N ILE A 63 -3.45 9.10 1.54
CA ILE A 63 -3.95 7.73 1.69
C ILE A 63 -3.66 6.92 0.41
N ALA A 64 -3.89 7.51 -0.76
CA ALA A 64 -3.61 6.84 -2.03
C ALA A 64 -2.13 6.48 -2.16
N SER A 65 -1.20 7.38 -1.80
CA SER A 65 0.24 7.06 -1.87
C SER A 65 0.65 6.00 -0.84
N VAL A 66 0.08 6.07 0.36
CA VAL A 66 0.36 5.16 1.47
C VAL A 66 -0.14 3.75 1.18
N VAL A 67 -1.28 3.60 0.52
CA VAL A 67 -1.86 2.28 0.19
C VAL A 67 -1.30 1.71 -1.11
N ALA A 68 -1.07 2.55 -2.13
CA ALA A 68 -0.62 2.07 -3.44
C ALA A 68 0.83 1.56 -3.44
N THR A 69 1.72 2.21 -2.68
CA THR A 69 3.16 1.87 -2.67
C THR A 69 3.43 0.46 -2.11
N PRO A 70 2.88 0.08 -0.95
CA PRO A 70 2.98 -1.29 -0.42
C PRO A 70 2.37 -2.33 -1.36
N MET A 71 1.20 -2.06 -1.94
CA MET A 71 0.51 -3.03 -2.80
C MET A 71 1.30 -3.37 -4.07
N ILE A 72 1.93 -2.39 -4.71
CA ILE A 72 2.77 -2.61 -5.89
C ILE A 72 4.02 -3.41 -5.50
N ALA A 73 4.67 -3.05 -4.39
CA ALA A 73 5.85 -3.76 -3.91
C ALA A 73 5.55 -5.23 -3.56
N THR A 74 4.46 -5.51 -2.83
CA THR A 74 4.04 -6.88 -2.51
C THR A 74 3.70 -7.69 -3.76
N ARG A 75 3.02 -7.09 -4.74
CA ARG A 75 2.71 -7.77 -6.02
C ARG A 75 3.97 -8.17 -6.77
N ASN A 76 4.94 -7.26 -6.86
CA ASN A 76 6.22 -7.52 -7.52
C ASN A 76 7.01 -8.62 -6.81
N SER A 77 7.12 -8.56 -5.48
CA SER A 77 7.77 -9.61 -4.71
C SER A 77 7.08 -10.97 -4.86
N GLY A 78 5.75 -11.01 -4.98
CA GLY A 78 4.99 -12.23 -5.26
C GLY A 78 5.34 -12.86 -6.61
N MET A 79 5.40 -12.05 -7.68
CA MET A 79 5.80 -12.52 -9.02
C MET A 79 7.26 -13.01 -9.04
N GLU A 80 8.17 -12.30 -8.36
CA GLU A 80 9.57 -12.73 -8.22
C GLU A 80 9.68 -14.07 -7.49
N LEU A 81 8.92 -14.28 -6.41
CA LEU A 81 8.87 -15.55 -5.68
C LEU A 81 8.32 -16.69 -6.54
N GLU A 82 7.29 -16.44 -7.35
CA GLU A 82 6.73 -17.47 -8.25
C GLU A 82 7.73 -17.87 -9.34
N ALA A 83 8.42 -16.91 -9.95
CA ALA A 83 9.49 -17.18 -10.92
C ALA A 83 10.65 -17.96 -10.30
N VAL A 84 10.98 -17.67 -9.04
CA VAL A 84 11.96 -18.44 -8.27
C VAL A 84 11.49 -19.88 -8.06
N VAL A 85 10.25 -20.11 -7.62
CA VAL A 85 9.72 -21.47 -7.40
C VAL A 85 9.83 -22.30 -8.68
N GLN A 86 9.42 -21.74 -9.82
CA GLN A 86 9.54 -22.39 -11.13
C GLN A 86 11.01 -22.71 -11.48
N ALA A 87 11.93 -21.77 -11.24
CA ALA A 87 13.36 -21.99 -11.48
C ALA A 87 13.94 -23.08 -10.57
N THR A 88 13.53 -23.15 -9.30
CA THR A 88 13.96 -24.21 -8.38
C THR A 88 13.41 -25.58 -8.76
N GLU A 89 12.16 -25.66 -9.22
CA GLU A 89 11.57 -26.91 -9.69
C GLU A 89 12.27 -27.42 -10.95
N ALA A 90 12.55 -26.53 -11.91
CA ALA A 90 13.29 -26.86 -13.11
C ALA A 90 14.72 -27.33 -12.81
N ALA A 91 15.42 -26.68 -11.87
CA ALA A 91 16.75 -27.10 -11.44
C ALA A 91 16.72 -28.47 -10.75
N ALA A 92 15.76 -28.71 -9.86
CA ALA A 92 15.60 -29.99 -9.17
C ALA A 92 15.33 -31.14 -10.16
N ASN A 93 14.45 -30.92 -11.14
CA ASN A 93 14.16 -31.92 -12.18
C ASN A 93 15.42 -32.24 -13.01
N ARG A 94 16.18 -31.23 -13.44
CA ARG A 94 17.44 -31.46 -14.17
C ARG A 94 18.48 -32.24 -13.36
N ILE A 95 18.61 -31.95 -12.07
CA ILE A 95 19.52 -32.69 -11.18
C ILE A 95 19.08 -34.15 -11.10
N MET A 96 17.79 -34.40 -10.95
CA MET A 96 17.24 -35.76 -10.85
C MET A 96 17.40 -36.54 -12.15
N GLU A 97 17.08 -35.94 -13.30
CA GLU A 97 17.26 -36.55 -14.64
C GLU A 97 18.73 -36.92 -14.90
N ALA A 98 19.67 -36.01 -14.59
CA ALA A 98 21.10 -36.27 -14.77
C ALA A 98 21.61 -37.36 -13.81
N ALA A 99 21.13 -37.38 -12.57
CA ALA A 99 21.48 -38.43 -11.60
C ALA A 99 20.91 -39.80 -12.00
N GLU A 100 19.68 -39.85 -12.52
CA GLU A 100 19.08 -41.07 -13.06
C GLU A 100 19.87 -41.60 -14.26
N ALA A 101 20.25 -40.74 -15.21
CA ALA A 101 21.06 -41.11 -16.36
C ALA A 101 22.42 -41.70 -15.96
N ILE A 102 23.08 -41.12 -14.96
CA ILE A 102 24.33 -41.66 -14.39
C ILE A 102 24.08 -43.03 -13.75
N GLY A 103 23.00 -43.18 -12.96
CA GLY A 103 22.63 -44.43 -12.29
C GLY A 103 22.29 -45.56 -13.26
N ASP A 104 21.60 -45.25 -14.36
CA ASP A 104 21.27 -46.22 -15.40
C ASP A 104 22.52 -46.69 -16.15
N TRP A 105 23.42 -45.76 -16.48
CA TRP A 105 24.71 -46.11 -17.07
C TRP A 105 25.53 -47.06 -16.18
N LEU A 106 25.59 -46.78 -14.87
CA LEU A 106 26.24 -47.64 -13.86
C LEU A 106 25.60 -49.04 -13.80
N ARG A 107 24.26 -49.13 -13.85
CA ARG A 107 23.52 -50.40 -13.82
C ARG A 107 23.73 -51.25 -15.06
N GLU A 108 23.86 -50.62 -16.23
CA GLU A 108 24.10 -51.31 -17.48
C GLU A 108 25.50 -51.93 -17.59
N GLY A 109 26.40 -51.65 -16.63
CA GLY A 109 27.75 -52.23 -16.59
C GLY A 109 28.62 -51.77 -17.77
N LYS A 110 28.25 -50.65 -18.40
CA LYS A 110 29.01 -50.02 -19.47
C LYS A 110 30.34 -49.54 -18.90
N ASN A 111 31.44 -50.00 -19.49
CA ASN A 111 32.80 -49.59 -19.11
C ASN A 111 33.56 -49.14 -20.36
N ASP A 112 32.83 -48.53 -21.30
CA ASP A 112 33.34 -48.01 -22.56
C ASP A 112 33.66 -46.52 -22.44
N PRO A 113 34.68 -46.01 -23.15
CA PRO A 113 35.09 -44.61 -23.08
C PRO A 113 33.98 -43.62 -23.43
N ALA A 114 33.07 -43.98 -24.34
CA ALA A 114 31.94 -43.16 -24.73
C ALA A 114 30.92 -42.99 -23.59
N GLY A 115 30.76 -44.01 -22.75
CA GLY A 115 29.94 -43.96 -21.54
C GLY A 115 30.45 -43.00 -20.47
N MET A 116 31.77 -42.94 -20.29
CA MET A 116 32.40 -42.01 -19.34
C MET A 116 32.25 -40.53 -19.74
N GLU A 117 32.20 -40.25 -21.04
CA GLU A 117 31.93 -38.90 -21.55
C GLU A 117 30.50 -38.45 -21.20
N VAL A 118 29.52 -39.34 -21.37
CA VAL A 118 28.11 -39.09 -20.98
C VAL A 118 27.96 -38.87 -19.48
N VAL A 119 28.66 -39.64 -18.64
CA VAL A 119 28.66 -39.42 -17.18
C VAL A 119 29.23 -38.05 -16.84
N THR A 120 30.34 -37.68 -17.47
CA THR A 120 30.98 -36.37 -17.27
C THR A 120 30.05 -35.22 -17.66
N GLU A 121 29.32 -35.36 -18.76
CA GLU A 121 28.33 -34.39 -19.22
C GLU A 121 27.16 -34.25 -18.24
N ASN A 122 26.63 -35.36 -17.71
CA ASN A 122 25.57 -35.32 -16.70
C ASN A 122 26.04 -34.72 -15.36
N VAL A 123 27.28 -34.99 -14.94
CA VAL A 123 27.88 -34.35 -13.76
C VAL A 123 28.02 -32.84 -13.97
N ASN A 124 28.45 -32.39 -15.15
CA ASN A 124 28.49 -30.97 -15.50
C ASN A 124 27.10 -30.33 -15.50
N ALA A 125 26.08 -31.03 -16.00
CA ALA A 125 24.69 -30.57 -15.97
C ALA A 125 24.17 -30.38 -14.53
N ILE A 126 24.57 -31.26 -13.60
CA ILE A 126 24.26 -31.11 -12.17
C ILE A 126 24.93 -29.85 -11.61
N PHE A 127 26.23 -29.64 -11.87
CA PHE A 127 26.93 -28.44 -11.41
C PHE A 127 26.30 -27.14 -11.94
N GLU A 128 25.91 -27.13 -13.21
CA GLU A 128 25.24 -25.98 -13.83
C GLU A 128 23.86 -25.73 -13.18
N ALA A 129 23.06 -26.77 -12.97
CA ALA A 129 21.76 -26.67 -12.32
C ALA A 129 21.87 -26.17 -10.88
N CYS A 130 22.84 -26.67 -10.09
CA CYS A 130 23.12 -26.20 -8.73
C CYS A 130 23.54 -24.72 -8.70
N THR A 131 24.38 -24.29 -9.66
CA THR A 131 24.80 -22.89 -9.76
C THR A 131 23.61 -21.97 -10.04
N PHE A 132 22.70 -22.38 -10.93
CA PHE A 132 21.46 -21.64 -11.19
C PHE A 132 20.51 -21.62 -9.98
N GLN A 133 20.50 -22.67 -9.18
CA GLN A 133 19.73 -22.73 -7.94
C GLN A 133 20.25 -21.73 -6.88
N ASP A 134 21.57 -21.53 -6.75
CA ASP A 134 22.10 -20.52 -5.80
C ASP A 134 21.66 -19.09 -6.18
N VAL A 135 21.73 -18.73 -7.46
CA VAL A 135 21.21 -17.46 -7.97
C VAL A 135 19.74 -17.27 -7.61
N THR A 136 18.97 -18.37 -7.64
CA THR A 136 17.56 -18.39 -7.24
C THR A 136 17.39 -18.19 -5.74
N GLY A 137 18.25 -18.76 -4.90
CA GLY A 137 18.31 -18.51 -3.46
C GLY A 137 18.63 -17.05 -3.10
N GLN A 138 19.53 -16.41 -3.86
CA GLN A 138 19.80 -14.97 -3.71
C GLN A 138 18.57 -14.11 -4.06
N ARG A 139 17.78 -14.49 -5.06
CA ARG A 139 16.53 -13.80 -5.42
C ARG A 139 15.47 -13.92 -4.33
N ILE A 140 15.33 -15.09 -3.69
CA ILE A 140 14.44 -15.27 -2.53
C ILE A 140 14.82 -14.30 -1.42
N ARG A 141 16.11 -14.24 -1.06
CA ARG A 141 16.59 -13.33 0.00
C ARG A 141 16.22 -11.88 -0.30
N ARG A 142 16.35 -11.43 -1.54
CA ARG A 142 15.95 -10.07 -1.97
C ARG A 142 14.43 -9.86 -1.89
N ALA A 143 13.63 -10.82 -2.34
CA ALA A 143 12.17 -10.73 -2.25
C ALA A 143 11.68 -10.66 -0.80
N ILE A 144 12.29 -11.44 0.10
CA ILE A 144 12.01 -11.40 1.55
C ILE A 144 12.39 -10.03 2.14
N GLN A 145 13.57 -9.50 1.82
CA GLN A 145 14.00 -8.17 2.27
C GLN A 145 13.03 -7.07 1.83
N HIS A 146 12.55 -7.12 0.57
CA HIS A 146 11.54 -6.18 0.08
C HIS A 146 10.21 -6.30 0.85
N LEU A 147 9.76 -7.53 1.15
CA LEU A 147 8.54 -7.74 1.94
C LEU A 147 8.68 -7.24 3.38
N GLN A 148 9.83 -7.44 4.03
CA GLN A 148 10.13 -6.91 5.36
C GLN A 148 10.14 -5.38 5.38
N GLN A 149 10.64 -4.75 4.31
CA GLN A 149 10.62 -3.30 4.17
C GLN A 149 9.19 -2.77 4.04
N VAL A 150 8.34 -3.46 3.28
CA VAL A 150 6.89 -3.17 3.19
C VAL A 150 6.19 -3.35 4.55
N GLU A 151 6.47 -4.43 5.27
CA GLU A 151 5.94 -4.69 6.61
C GLU A 151 6.34 -3.57 7.59
N THR A 152 7.60 -3.11 7.54
CA THR A 152 8.08 -1.99 8.36
C THR A 152 7.33 -0.70 8.04
N MET A 153 7.13 -0.40 6.75
CA MET A 153 6.34 0.77 6.35
C MET A 153 4.91 0.69 6.87
N LEU A 154 4.24 -0.46 6.73
CA LEU A 154 2.87 -0.66 7.20
C LEU A 154 2.75 -0.56 8.73
N THR A 155 3.71 -1.11 9.46
CA THR A 155 3.76 -1.06 10.94
C THR A 155 3.94 0.36 11.46
N MET A 156 4.74 1.18 10.76
CA MET A 156 4.90 2.61 11.09
C MET A 156 3.62 3.42 10.89
N ILE A 157 2.70 2.94 10.04
CA ILE A 157 1.46 3.63 9.67
C ILE A 157 0.27 3.17 10.54
N ALA A 158 0.23 1.89 10.92
CA ALA A 158 -0.78 1.32 11.80
C ALA A 158 -0.14 0.76 13.08
N PRO A 159 0.18 1.60 14.08
CA PRO A 159 0.70 1.15 15.37
C PRO A 159 -0.44 0.50 16.16
N GLY A 160 -0.83 -0.72 15.80
CA GLY A 160 -2.07 -1.30 16.29
C GLY A 160 -2.28 -2.78 16.03
N GLU A 161 -1.24 -3.57 15.74
CA GLU A 161 -1.32 -5.02 15.96
C GLU A 161 0.09 -5.60 16.13
N PRO A 162 0.40 -6.26 17.27
CA PRO A 162 1.68 -6.92 17.42
C PRO A 162 1.77 -8.05 16.39
N PRO A 163 2.93 -8.24 15.72
CA PRO A 163 3.10 -9.32 14.76
C PRO A 163 2.83 -10.66 15.45
N PRO A 164 2.18 -11.63 14.78
CA PRO A 164 2.00 -12.97 15.35
C PRO A 164 3.38 -13.54 15.66
N ALA A 165 3.67 -13.69 16.95
CA ALA A 165 4.89 -14.28 17.46
C ALA A 165 5.04 -15.70 16.87
N GLY A 166 5.93 -15.88 15.90
CA GLY A 166 6.15 -17.22 15.36
C GLY A 166 7.06 -17.39 14.14
N ARG A 167 7.50 -16.34 13.43
CA ARG A 167 8.27 -16.54 12.18
C ARG A 167 9.69 -15.95 12.15
N ALA A 168 10.04 -15.01 13.03
CA ALA A 168 11.36 -14.36 12.98
C ALA A 168 12.52 -15.21 13.54
N GLN A 169 12.27 -16.26 14.31
CA GLN A 169 13.35 -17.00 15.02
C GLN A 169 13.82 -18.29 14.36
N ARG A 170 13.30 -18.67 13.18
CA ARG A 170 13.68 -19.94 12.52
C ARG A 170 14.64 -19.82 11.34
N ALA A 171 15.02 -18.60 10.94
CA ALA A 171 15.85 -18.38 9.74
C ALA A 171 17.32 -17.99 10.02
N GLU A 172 17.69 -17.69 11.27
CA GLU A 172 19.06 -17.25 11.62
C GLU A 172 19.96 -18.35 12.21
N SER A 173 19.52 -19.61 12.25
CA SER A 173 20.28 -20.70 12.88
C SER A 173 20.32 -21.98 12.05
N ALA A 174 20.55 -21.86 10.74
CA ALA A 174 21.16 -22.94 9.98
C ALA A 174 22.66 -22.61 9.83
N PRO A 175 23.56 -23.25 10.59
CA PRO A 175 24.99 -23.12 10.33
C PRO A 175 25.27 -23.57 8.89
N ASP A 176 26.22 -22.89 8.26
CA ASP A 176 26.65 -23.03 6.87
C ASP A 176 27.38 -24.37 6.65
N LEU A 177 26.64 -25.48 6.83
CA LEU A 177 27.14 -26.86 6.83
C LEU A 177 27.64 -27.33 5.46
N LEU A 178 27.56 -26.49 4.42
CA LEU A 178 27.98 -26.82 3.07
C LEU A 178 29.43 -26.45 2.80
N GLN A 179 29.94 -25.36 3.38
CA GLN A 179 31.32 -24.91 3.12
C GLN A 179 32.34 -25.78 3.88
N ASP A 180 32.10 -26.01 5.18
CA ASP A 180 32.99 -26.81 6.04
C ASP A 180 33.08 -28.29 5.60
N ALA A 181 32.00 -28.83 5.03
CA ALA A 181 31.97 -30.21 4.54
C ALA A 181 32.72 -30.39 3.22
N VAL A 182 32.75 -29.36 2.36
CA VAL A 182 33.48 -29.39 1.10
C VAL A 182 34.99 -29.24 1.37
N ASP A 183 35.40 -28.35 2.27
CA ASP A 183 36.82 -28.16 2.61
C ASP A 183 37.44 -29.39 3.28
N SER A 184 36.64 -30.14 4.06
CA SER A 184 37.05 -31.42 4.67
C SER A 184 37.20 -32.58 3.67
N LEU A 185 36.60 -32.47 2.47
CA LEU A 185 36.67 -33.51 1.45
C LEU A 185 37.87 -33.35 0.51
N PHE A 186 38.46 -32.15 0.44
CA PHE A 186 39.56 -31.80 -0.49
C PHE A 186 40.87 -31.41 0.20
N GLY A 187 40.94 -31.45 1.53
CA GLY A 187 42.16 -31.29 2.35
C GLY A 187 42.66 -32.61 2.92
#